data_AF-A0A0R1SLA6-F1
#
_entry.id   AF-A0A0R1SLA6-F1
#
_cell.length_a   1.000
_cell.length_b   1.000
_cell.length_c   1.000
_cell.angle_alpha   90.00
_cell.angle_beta   90.00
_cell.angle_gamma   90.00
#
_symmetry.space_group_name_H-M   'P 1'
#
loop_
_entity.id
_entity.type
_entity.pdbx_description
1 polymer ?
#
loop_
_entity_poly.entity_id
_entity_poly.type
_entity_poly.pdbx_seq_one_letter_code
_entity_poly.pdbx_strand_id
1 'polypeptide(L)'
;MKLSKTFIGILASASILSFAIAPVVSATQTAQASANFDIPVGTVTKHSGIIYVRDHHHGPVTHLYNFQGNDPQISAVRSVEDYTYWYTDEYKTAPNENGVICNYWRVSTNEWVLDSDVVN
;
A
#
# COMPACT_ATOMS: atom_id res chain seq x y z
N MET A 1 -21.12 39.37 0.65
CA MET A 1 -20.05 38.39 0.88
C MET A 1 -19.48 37.98 -0.47
N LYS A 2 -18.18 38.22 -0.72
CA LYS A 2 -17.48 37.89 -1.98
C LYS A 2 -16.61 36.65 -1.75
N LEU A 3 -16.82 35.59 -2.53
CA LEU A 3 -15.96 34.41 -2.57
C LEU A 3 -14.91 34.62 -3.68
N SER A 4 -13.63 34.79 -3.31
CA SER A 4 -12.52 34.72 -4.26
C SER A 4 -12.13 33.27 -4.48
N LYS A 5 -12.28 32.75 -5.69
CA LYS A 5 -11.70 31.48 -6.10
C LYS A 5 -10.55 31.77 -7.05
N THR A 6 -9.33 31.57 -6.57
CA THR A 6 -8.13 31.49 -7.39
C THR A 6 -7.46 30.18 -7.03
N PHE A 7 -7.59 29.18 -7.91
CA PHE A 7 -6.46 28.32 -8.20
C PHE A 7 -6.52 27.89 -9.66
N ILE A 8 -5.52 28.36 -10.40
CA ILE A 8 -5.16 27.97 -11.76
C ILE A 8 -4.16 26.83 -11.60
N GLY A 9 -4.35 25.74 -12.35
CA GLY A 9 -3.41 24.64 -12.40
C GLY A 9 -3.74 23.69 -13.54
N ILE A 10 -3.47 24.15 -14.76
CA ILE A 10 -3.64 23.44 -16.02
C ILE A 10 -2.59 22.33 -16.14
N LEU A 11 -3.01 21.12 -16.53
CA LEU A 11 -2.28 20.41 -17.59
C LEU A 11 -3.26 19.57 -18.42
N ALA A 12 -3.81 20.21 -19.45
CA ALA A 12 -4.23 19.49 -20.64
C ALA A 12 -2.96 19.09 -21.40
N SER A 13 -2.84 17.83 -21.77
CA SER A 13 -2.00 17.43 -22.90
C SER A 13 -2.87 16.56 -23.80
N ALA A 14 -3.50 17.23 -24.76
CA ALA A 14 -4.08 16.61 -25.93
C ALA A 14 -2.95 16.41 -26.95
N SER A 15 -2.58 15.16 -27.20
CA SER A 15 -1.65 14.82 -28.28
C SER A 15 -2.46 14.67 -29.57
N ILE A 16 -2.44 15.68 -30.44
CA ILE A 16 -2.84 15.53 -31.84
C ILE A 16 -1.56 15.52 -32.66
N LEU A 17 -1.34 14.49 -33.48
CA LEU A 17 -0.78 14.55 -34.84
C LEU A 17 -0.61 13.13 -35.42
N SER A 18 -1.44 12.77 -36.39
CA SER A 18 -0.98 12.46 -37.76
C SER A 18 -2.06 11.70 -38.56
N PHE A 19 -2.38 12.21 -39.74
CA PHE A 19 -2.78 11.35 -40.87
C PHE A 19 -2.11 11.91 -42.12
N ALA A 20 -0.86 11.48 -42.33
CA ALA A 20 -0.37 11.30 -43.68
C ALA A 20 -0.91 9.95 -44.15
N ILE A 21 -1.61 9.97 -45.28
CA ILE A 21 -2.30 8.81 -45.85
C ILE A 21 -1.24 7.80 -46.33
N ALA A 22 -1.03 6.74 -45.55
CA ALA A 22 -0.21 5.58 -45.89
C ALA A 22 -0.88 4.33 -45.28
N PRO A 23 -0.75 3.16 -45.91
CA PRO A 23 -1.72 2.06 -45.75
C PRO A 23 -1.84 1.58 -44.31
N VAL A 24 -3.10 1.41 -43.88
CA VAL A 24 -3.50 0.89 -42.57
C VAL A 24 -2.99 -0.55 -42.44
N VAL A 25 -1.84 -0.70 -41.79
CA VAL A 25 -1.52 -1.95 -41.10
C VAL A 25 -2.30 -1.88 -39.79
N SER A 26 -3.35 -2.68 -39.64
CA SER A 26 -4.04 -2.87 -38.35
C SER A 26 -3.09 -3.57 -37.38
N ALA A 27 -2.12 -2.83 -36.85
CA ALA A 27 -1.46 -3.18 -35.62
C ALA A 27 -2.45 -2.83 -34.50
N THR A 28 -3.20 -3.81 -34.03
CA THR A 28 -3.91 -3.72 -32.76
C THR A 28 -2.84 -3.50 -31.69
N GLN A 29 -2.55 -2.24 -31.36
CA GLN A 29 -1.73 -1.90 -30.20
C GLN A 29 -2.56 -2.21 -28.97
N THR A 30 -2.43 -3.43 -28.45
CA THR A 30 -2.76 -3.67 -27.04
C THR A 30 -1.75 -2.86 -26.23
N ALA A 31 -2.13 -1.64 -25.86
CA ALA A 31 -1.46 -0.93 -24.79
C ALA A 31 -1.65 -1.77 -23.52
N GLN A 32 -0.69 -2.64 -23.21
CA GLN A 32 -0.61 -3.22 -21.89
C GLN A 32 -0.25 -2.09 -20.94
N ALA A 33 -1.23 -1.59 -20.19
CA ALA A 33 -0.96 -0.71 -19.08
C ALA A 33 -0.09 -1.47 -18.08
N SER A 34 1.21 -1.17 -18.05
CA SER A 34 2.03 -1.48 -16.88
C SER A 34 1.55 -0.57 -15.76
N ALA A 35 0.54 -1.01 -15.01
CA ALA A 35 -0.01 -0.28 -13.88
C ALA A 35 0.85 -0.50 -12.62
N ASN A 36 2.16 -0.24 -12.70
CA ASN A 36 3.00 -0.12 -11.51
C ASN A 36 2.86 1.31 -11.00
N PHE A 37 1.74 1.60 -10.34
CA PHE A 37 1.61 2.81 -9.55
C PHE A 37 2.22 2.53 -8.17
N ASP A 38 3.29 3.25 -7.82
CA ASP A 38 3.82 3.21 -6.46
C ASP A 38 2.71 3.61 -5.48
N ILE A 39 2.35 2.71 -4.57
CA ILE A 39 1.33 3.00 -3.56
C ILE A 39 1.97 3.95 -2.54
N PRO A 40 1.42 5.16 -2.32
CA PRO A 40 2.00 6.13 -1.40
C PRO A 40 2.10 5.58 0.02
N VAL A 41 3.12 6.00 0.76
CA VAL A 41 3.26 5.72 2.19
C VAL A 41 2.06 6.27 2.97
N GLY A 42 1.52 5.46 3.86
CA GLY A 42 0.37 5.78 4.70
C GLY A 42 -0.97 5.45 4.06
N THR A 43 -0.99 4.86 2.87
CA THR A 43 -2.23 4.43 2.22
C THR A 43 -2.87 3.31 3.03
N VAL A 44 -4.11 3.52 3.48
CA VAL A 44 -4.92 2.50 4.17
C VAL A 44 -5.89 1.89 3.18
N THR A 45 -5.85 0.57 3.03
CA THR A 45 -6.71 -0.18 2.10
C THR A 45 -7.58 -1.16 2.90
N LYS A 46 -8.89 -1.14 2.65
CA LYS A 46 -9.83 -2.08 3.29
C LYS A 46 -9.59 -3.49 2.78
N HIS A 47 -9.55 -4.45 3.71
CA HIS A 47 -9.34 -5.86 3.42
C HIS A 47 -9.83 -6.72 4.58
N SER A 48 -10.90 -7.48 4.39
CA SER A 48 -11.39 -8.43 5.40
C SER A 48 -10.85 -9.83 5.15
N GLY A 49 -10.23 -10.44 6.17
CA GLY A 49 -9.69 -11.79 6.06
C GLY A 49 -9.07 -12.32 7.35
N ILE A 50 -8.47 -13.49 7.27
CA ILE A 50 -7.66 -14.08 8.34
C ILE A 50 -6.22 -14.12 7.84
N ILE A 51 -5.28 -13.65 8.66
CA ILE A 51 -3.85 -13.78 8.45
C ILE A 51 -3.28 -14.84 9.38
N TYR A 52 -2.26 -15.55 8.91
CA TYR A 52 -1.46 -16.42 9.76
C TYR A 52 -0.16 -15.71 10.11
N VAL A 53 0.04 -15.44 11.40
CA VAL A 53 1.17 -14.67 11.90
C VAL A 53 2.31 -15.61 12.24
N ARG A 54 3.50 -15.30 11.70
CA ARG A 54 4.73 -16.04 11.97
C ARG A 54 5.94 -15.11 12.02
N ASP A 55 6.71 -15.13 13.11
CA ASP A 55 7.96 -14.38 13.16
C ASP A 55 9.03 -14.99 12.23
N HIS A 56 9.46 -14.23 11.23
CA HIS A 56 10.50 -14.68 10.31
C HIS A 56 11.90 -14.68 10.93
N HIS A 57 12.07 -14.05 12.09
CA HIS A 57 13.33 -14.05 12.83
C HIS A 57 13.45 -15.24 13.82
N HIS A 58 12.49 -16.18 13.81
CA HIS A 58 12.48 -17.38 14.65
C HIS A 58 12.44 -17.10 16.16
N GLY A 59 11.87 -15.98 16.56
CA GLY A 59 11.54 -15.66 17.94
C GLY A 59 10.24 -16.35 18.39
N PRO A 60 9.99 -16.43 19.71
CA PRO A 60 8.77 -17.04 20.25
C PRO A 60 7.51 -16.18 20.07
N VAL A 61 7.65 -14.94 19.59
CA VAL A 61 6.57 -13.96 19.45
C VAL A 61 6.79 -13.13 18.20
N THR A 62 5.71 -12.68 17.59
CA THR A 62 5.75 -11.71 16.49
C THR A 62 5.49 -10.30 17.01
N HIS A 63 6.31 -9.36 16.55
CA HIS A 63 6.17 -7.96 16.92
C HIS A 63 4.86 -7.36 16.41
N LEU A 64 4.21 -6.59 17.29
CA LEU A 64 3.13 -5.70 16.87
C LEU A 64 3.68 -4.30 16.70
N TYR A 65 3.15 -3.58 15.72
CA TYR A 65 3.51 -2.21 15.41
C TYR A 65 2.33 -1.30 15.75
N ASN A 66 2.64 -0.14 16.33
CA ASN A 66 1.77 1.03 16.41
C ASN A 66 2.27 2.07 15.40
N PHE A 67 1.47 3.08 15.07
CA PHE A 67 1.91 4.15 14.18
C PHE A 67 2.00 5.52 14.87
N GLN A 68 3.13 6.21 14.66
CA GLN A 68 3.24 7.65 14.89
C GLN A 68 3.16 8.36 13.52
N GLY A 69 1.94 8.75 13.14
CA GLY A 69 1.68 9.21 11.77
C GLY A 69 1.82 8.06 10.77
N ASN A 70 2.85 8.11 9.91
CA ASN A 70 3.17 7.03 8.96
C ASN A 70 4.41 6.23 9.36
N ASP A 71 5.02 6.54 10.50
CA ASP A 71 6.19 5.84 11.01
C ASP A 71 5.76 4.66 11.91
N PRO A 72 6.07 3.40 11.53
CA PRO A 72 5.75 2.24 12.34
C PRO A 72 6.71 2.13 13.52
N GLN A 73 6.18 1.89 14.71
CA GLN A 73 6.92 1.74 15.95
C GLN A 73 6.60 0.38 16.56
N ILE A 74 7.62 -0.42 16.86
CA ILE A 74 7.43 -1.67 17.58
C ILE A 74 6.76 -1.37 18.92
N SER A 75 5.70 -2.10 19.23
CA SER A 75 4.96 -1.97 20.47
C SER A 75 5.82 -2.42 21.65
N ALA A 76 6.04 -1.52 22.61
CA ALA A 76 6.84 -1.81 23.80
C ALA A 76 6.09 -2.63 24.87
N VAL A 77 4.78 -2.85 24.70
CA VAL A 77 3.90 -3.40 25.75
C VAL A 77 3.23 -4.71 25.39
N ARG A 78 3.28 -5.12 24.11
CA ARG A 78 2.62 -6.35 23.65
C ARG A 78 3.19 -6.87 22.35
N SER A 79 2.97 -8.15 22.15
CA SER A 79 3.28 -8.93 20.94
C SER A 79 2.19 -9.98 20.78
N VAL A 80 2.22 -10.73 19.68
CA VAL A 80 1.37 -11.92 19.53
C VAL A 80 2.21 -13.17 19.57
N GLU A 81 1.63 -14.27 20.03
CA GLU A 81 2.27 -15.57 19.98
C GLU A 81 2.53 -15.97 18.52
N ASP A 82 3.70 -16.56 18.27
CA ASP A 82 4.06 -17.10 16.97
C ASP A 82 3.07 -18.20 16.54
N TYR A 83 2.89 -18.41 15.23
CA TYR A 83 2.00 -19.42 14.65
C TYR A 83 0.51 -19.29 15.04
N THR A 84 0.00 -18.07 15.16
CA THR A 84 -1.41 -17.80 15.49
C THR A 84 -2.20 -17.18 14.33
N TYR A 85 -3.52 -17.43 14.30
CA TYR A 85 -4.43 -16.86 13.31
C TYR A 85 -5.12 -15.60 13.85
N TRP A 86 -5.14 -14.54 13.05
CA TRP A 86 -5.74 -13.26 13.42
C TRP A 86 -6.66 -12.75 12.33
N TYR A 87 -7.76 -12.12 12.73
CA TYR A 87 -8.61 -11.41 11.79
C TYR A 87 -7.98 -10.05 11.44
N THR A 88 -8.08 -9.68 10.16
CA THR A 88 -7.71 -8.35 9.64
C THR A 88 -8.88 -7.75 8.88
N ASP A 89 -9.03 -6.43 8.98
CA ASP A 89 -10.05 -5.67 8.25
C ASP A 89 -9.47 -4.56 7.35
N GLU A 90 -8.18 -4.27 7.46
CA GLU A 90 -7.44 -3.38 6.56
C GLU A 90 -5.93 -3.61 6.65
N TYR A 91 -5.21 -3.08 5.65
CA TYR A 91 -3.76 -2.95 5.69
C TYR A 91 -3.33 -1.52 5.39
N LYS A 92 -2.16 -1.13 5.90
CA LYS A 92 -1.53 0.18 5.69
C LYS A 92 -0.15 0.03 5.06
N THR A 93 0.19 0.87 4.09
CA THR A 93 1.56 0.92 3.54
C THR A 93 2.46 1.79 4.40
N ALA A 94 3.66 1.30 4.71
CA ALA A 94 4.69 2.06 5.44
C ALA A 94 6.08 1.46 5.22
N PRO A 95 7.17 2.22 5.43
CA PRO A 95 8.52 1.66 5.39
C PRO A 95 8.72 0.62 6.49
N ASN A 96 9.48 -0.44 6.22
CA ASN A 96 10.05 -1.31 7.26
C ASN A 96 11.38 -0.73 7.79
N GLU A 97 12.06 -1.46 8.67
CA GLU A 97 13.37 -1.07 9.23
C GLU A 97 14.46 -0.78 8.17
N ASN A 98 14.31 -1.34 6.96
CA ASN A 98 15.22 -1.16 5.83
C ASN A 98 14.75 -0.07 4.86
N GLY A 99 13.66 0.66 5.18
CA GLY A 99 13.08 1.70 4.35
C GLY A 99 12.27 1.20 3.15
N VAL A 100 12.06 -0.11 3.02
CA VAL A 100 11.24 -0.71 1.96
C VAL A 100 9.77 -0.54 2.29
N ILE A 101 8.96 -0.11 1.32
CA ILE A 101 7.52 0.05 1.53
C ILE A 101 6.86 -1.33 1.56
N CYS A 102 6.27 -1.66 2.70
CA CYS A 102 5.59 -2.92 2.97
C CYS A 102 4.15 -2.66 3.43
N ASN A 103 3.34 -3.73 3.45
CA ASN A 103 2.05 -3.70 4.09
C ASN A 103 2.18 -3.97 5.59
N TYR A 104 1.26 -3.40 6.36
CA TYR A 104 1.06 -3.68 7.76
C TYR A 104 -0.41 -4.06 7.92
N TRP A 105 -0.69 -5.24 8.45
CA TRP A 105 -2.03 -5.82 8.56
C TRP A 105 -2.63 -5.52 9.93
N ARG A 106 -3.82 -4.92 9.98
CA ARG A 106 -4.43 -4.53 11.25
C ARG A 106 -4.99 -5.74 11.97
N VAL A 107 -4.55 -5.98 13.20
CA VAL A 107 -5.07 -7.07 14.05
C VAL A 107 -5.89 -6.58 15.24
N SER A 108 -5.87 -5.27 15.50
CA SER A 108 -6.64 -4.60 16.56
C SER A 108 -6.61 -3.08 16.32
N THR A 109 -7.31 -2.28 17.14
CA THR A 109 -7.61 -0.85 16.92
C THR A 109 -6.44 -0.01 16.43
N ASN A 110 -5.23 -0.22 16.96
CA ASN A 110 -4.02 0.50 16.54
C ASN A 110 -2.78 -0.43 16.46
N GLU A 111 -3.01 -1.72 16.28
CA GLU A 111 -1.93 -2.71 16.29
C GLU A 111 -1.89 -3.47 14.98
N TRP A 112 -0.68 -3.60 14.47
CA TRP A 112 -0.44 -4.04 13.11
C TRP A 112 0.68 -5.08 13.08
N VAL A 113 0.58 -6.03 12.17
CA VAL A 113 1.62 -7.03 11.90
C VAL A 113 2.29 -6.67 10.56
N LEU A 114 3.61 -6.71 10.51
CA LEU A 114 4.36 -6.46 9.27
C LEU A 114 4.11 -7.60 8.28
N ASP A 115 3.96 -7.27 6.99
CA ASP A 115 3.70 -8.26 5.92
C ASP A 115 4.74 -9.38 5.84
N SER A 116 6.01 -9.09 6.17
CA SER A 116 7.03 -10.13 6.24
C SER A 116 6.73 -11.19 7.27
N ASP A 117 5.94 -10.90 8.31
CA ASP A 117 5.53 -11.85 9.35
C ASP A 117 4.14 -12.44 9.11
N VAL A 118 3.59 -12.27 7.90
CA VAL A 118 2.33 -12.88 7.48
C VAL A 118 2.61 -13.95 6.43
N VAL A 119 2.10 -15.16 6.68
CA VAL A 119 2.16 -16.26 5.71
C VAL A 119 0.80 -16.41 5.04
N ASN A 120 0.79 -16.38 3.71
CA ASN A 120 -0.38 -16.63 2.87
C ASN A 120 -0.41 -18.08 2.37
#